data_AF-A0A291H026-F1
#
_entry.id   AF-A0A291H026-F1
#
_cell.length_a   1.000
_cell.length_b   1.000
_cell.length_c   1.000
_cell.angle_alpha   90.00
_cell.angle_beta   90.00
_cell.angle_gamma   90.00
#
_symmetry.space_group_name_H-M   'P 1'
#
loop_
_entity.id
_entity.type
_entity.pdbx_description
1 polymer ?
#
loop_
_entity_poly.entity_id
_entity_poly.type
_entity_poly.pdbx_seq_one_letter_code
_entity_poly.pdbx_strand_id
1 'polypeptide(L)'
;MRVYIIQQGPVDWIAQAGLRAGDIVGIREHLLQEFAAWSPELQRLVSENDGAYLDRPIFALPVPHTWDRSPTATLLGDAAYLMPPLGVGVNMAMLDASDLALAIANSATAAEAIGLYEESMMPRSIEYASLLQGHAGDLLDAMVPEFDTAD
;
A
#
# COMPACT_ATOMS: atom_id res chain seq x y z
N MET A 1 19.21 2.53 -11.41
CA MET A 1 18.39 1.42 -10.87
C MET A 1 17.35 1.99 -9.91
N ARG A 2 16.15 1.40 -9.80
CA ARG A 2 15.16 1.77 -8.76
C ARG A 2 15.04 0.63 -7.77
N VAL A 3 15.17 0.94 -6.49
CA VAL A 3 15.13 -0.02 -5.39
C VAL A 3 14.04 0.44 -4.43
N TYR A 4 13.20 -0.48 -4.00
CA TYR A 4 12.19 -0.23 -2.98
C TYR A 4 12.55 -1.08 -1.77
N ILE A 5 12.66 -0.42 -0.62
CA ILE A 5 12.82 -1.07 0.68
C ILE A 5 11.53 -0.76 1.43
N ILE A 6 10.86 -1.81 1.89
CA ILE A 6 9.67 -1.69 2.72
C ILE A 6 10.09 -2.17 4.10
N GLN A 7 9.85 -1.34 5.12
CA GLN A 7 10.15 -1.68 6.50
C GLN A 7 9.05 -1.20 7.43
N GLN A 8 8.96 -1.83 8.59
CA GLN A 8 8.10 -1.40 9.67
C GLN A 8 8.88 -0.45 10.56
N GLY A 9 8.36 0.76 10.76
CA GLY A 9 8.97 1.76 11.61
C GLY A 9 8.09 2.99 11.78
N PRO A 10 8.56 4.00 12.53
CA PRO A 10 7.86 5.26 12.66
C PRO A 10 7.66 5.94 11.30
N VAL A 11 6.48 6.54 11.07
CA VAL A 11 6.18 7.30 9.84
C VAL A 11 7.15 8.47 9.64
N ASP A 12 7.68 9.02 10.73
CA ASP A 12 8.60 10.15 10.78
C ASP A 12 10.06 9.73 11.04
N TRP A 13 10.46 8.51 10.68
CA TRP A 13 11.79 7.94 10.96
C TRP A 13 12.95 8.85 10.54
N ILE A 14 12.87 9.56 9.41
CA ILE A 14 13.91 10.50 8.95
C ILE A 14 14.14 11.61 9.99
N ALA A 15 13.05 12.20 10.48
CA ALA A 15 13.12 13.26 11.47
C ALA A 15 13.61 12.72 12.82
N GLN A 16 13.15 11.53 13.22
CA GLN A 16 13.60 10.87 14.45
C GLN A 16 15.09 10.50 14.42
N ALA A 17 15.63 10.19 13.24
CA ALA A 17 17.06 9.99 13.00
C ALA A 17 17.88 11.30 13.00
N GLY A 18 17.23 12.46 13.16
CA GLY A 18 17.89 13.78 13.09
C GLY A 18 18.26 14.22 11.68
N LEU A 19 17.70 13.56 10.66
CA LEU A 19 17.96 13.84 9.25
C LEU A 19 16.88 14.74 8.65
N ARG A 20 17.10 15.16 7.39
CA ARG A 20 16.12 15.92 6.61
C ARG A 20 15.77 15.15 5.35
N ALA A 21 14.52 15.30 4.90
CA ALA A 21 14.13 14.82 3.58
C ALA A 21 15.06 15.43 2.52
N GLY A 22 15.62 14.58 1.65
CA GLY A 22 16.59 14.98 0.64
C GLY A 22 18.05 15.05 1.10
N ASP A 23 18.37 14.75 2.37
CA ASP A 23 19.74 14.51 2.82
C ASP A 23 20.23 13.15 2.32
N ILE A 24 20.65 13.10 1.05
CA ILE A 24 21.02 11.86 0.37
C ILE A 24 22.16 11.13 1.11
N VAL A 25 23.17 11.89 1.57
CA VAL A 25 24.34 11.30 2.24
C VAL A 25 23.94 10.76 3.62
N GLY A 26 23.28 11.58 4.43
CA GLY A 26 22.86 11.18 5.78
C GLY A 26 21.87 10.01 5.77
N ILE A 27 20.90 10.01 4.85
CA ILE A 27 19.94 8.90 4.70
C ILE A 27 20.65 7.62 4.26
N ARG A 28 21.59 7.71 3.30
CA ARG A 28 22.38 6.55 2.87
C ARG A 28 23.15 5.93 4.04
N GLU A 29 23.87 6.75 4.80
CA GLU A 29 24.66 6.29 5.94
C GLU A 29 23.78 5.65 7.01
N HIS A 30 22.61 6.25 7.30
CA HIS A 30 21.64 5.69 8.23
C HIS A 30 21.12 4.32 7.78
N LEU A 31 20.68 4.20 6.52
CA LEU A 31 20.16 2.93 5.98
C LEU A 31 21.25 1.85 5.91
N LEU A 32 22.50 2.21 5.58
CA LEU A 32 23.61 1.24 5.59
C LEU A 32 23.96 0.75 7.00
N GLN A 33 23.78 1.59 8.01
CA GLN A 33 23.91 1.19 9.41
C GLN A 33 22.75 0.30 9.85
N GLU A 34 21.52 0.67 9.51
CA GLU A 34 20.30 -0.09 9.80
C GLU A 34 20.36 -1.50 9.18
N PHE A 35 20.83 -1.61 7.93
CA PHE A 35 20.95 -2.87 7.20
C PHE A 35 22.38 -3.43 7.17
N ALA A 36 23.22 -3.14 8.17
CA ALA A 36 24.62 -3.55 8.20
C ALA A 36 24.83 -5.08 8.15
N ALA A 37 23.82 -5.86 8.57
CA ALA A 37 23.83 -7.32 8.54
C ALA A 37 23.45 -7.93 7.17
N TRP A 38 22.98 -7.13 6.21
CA TRP A 38 22.66 -7.61 4.87
C TRP A 38 23.93 -7.92 4.08
N SER A 39 23.81 -8.77 3.04
CA SER A 39 24.95 -9.09 2.17
C SER A 39 25.50 -7.83 1.49
N PRO A 40 26.80 -7.81 1.13
CA PRO A 40 27.39 -6.66 0.43
C PRO A 40 26.64 -6.30 -0.86
N GLU A 41 26.11 -7.28 -1.58
CA GLU A 41 25.33 -7.06 -2.80
C GLU A 41 24.05 -6.28 -2.55
N LEU A 42 23.33 -6.59 -1.47
CA LEU A 42 22.12 -5.86 -1.07
C LEU A 42 22.45 -4.46 -0.55
N GLN A 43 23.53 -4.30 0.21
CA GLN A 43 24.00 -2.98 0.65
C GLN A 43 24.38 -2.09 -0.55
N ARG A 44 24.93 -2.65 -1.63
CA ARG A 44 25.16 -1.91 -2.89
C ARG A 44 23.87 -1.42 -3.53
N LEU A 45 22.76 -2.17 -3.44
CA LEU A 45 21.46 -1.68 -3.92
C LEU A 45 21.03 -0.39 -3.19
N VAL A 46 21.40 -0.26 -1.92
CA VAL A 46 21.16 0.96 -1.12
C VAL A 46 22.12 2.07 -1.54
N SER A 47 23.43 1.79 -1.64
CA SER A 47 24.47 2.82 -1.77
C SER A 47 24.72 3.30 -3.20
N GLU A 48 24.56 2.45 -4.22
CA GLU A 48 24.88 2.71 -5.62
C GLU A 48 23.69 3.28 -6.43
N ASN A 49 22.71 3.87 -5.74
CA ASN A 49 21.62 4.57 -6.42
C ASN A 49 22.00 6.04 -6.70
N ASP A 50 21.79 6.49 -7.94
CA ASP A 50 22.05 7.88 -8.39
C ASP A 50 20.90 8.84 -8.05
N GLY A 51 19.88 8.36 -7.33
CA GLY A 51 18.63 9.06 -7.10
C GLY A 51 18.48 9.61 -5.67
N ALA A 52 17.33 10.23 -5.42
CA ALA A 52 16.92 10.60 -4.08
C ALA A 52 16.33 9.39 -3.34
N TYR A 53 16.54 9.32 -2.02
CA TYR A 53 15.76 8.45 -1.14
C TYR A 53 14.40 9.10 -0.93
N LEU A 54 13.36 8.47 -1.48
CA LEU A 54 11.98 8.96 -1.38
C LEU A 54 11.26 8.17 -0.29
N ASP A 55 10.95 8.84 0.81
CA ASP A 55 10.12 8.29 1.86
C ASP A 55 8.65 8.24 1.41
N ARG A 56 8.02 7.07 1.55
CA ARG A 56 6.64 6.82 1.11
C ARG A 56 5.91 6.02 2.18
N PRO A 57 5.39 6.69 3.22
CA PRO A 57 4.58 6.03 4.23
C PRO A 57 3.38 5.32 3.60
N ILE A 58 3.09 4.10 4.08
CA ILE A 58 1.97 3.30 3.62
C ILE A 58 0.78 3.58 4.54
N PHE A 59 -0.32 4.06 3.95
CA PHE A 59 -1.57 4.33 4.65
C PHE A 59 -2.67 3.35 4.24
N ALA A 60 -3.65 3.19 5.12
CA ALA A 60 -4.86 2.42 4.85
C ALA A 60 -6.07 3.16 5.46
N LEU A 61 -7.25 3.00 4.86
CA LEU A 61 -8.49 3.44 5.47
C LEU A 61 -8.92 2.48 6.60
N PRO A 62 -9.69 2.96 7.60
CA PRO A 62 -10.29 2.08 8.60
C PRO A 62 -11.15 1.01 7.94
N VAL A 63 -11.22 -0.20 8.51
CA VAL A 63 -12.13 -1.25 8.04
C VAL A 63 -12.85 -1.89 9.24
N PRO A 64 -14.18 -2.12 9.15
CA PRO A 64 -15.07 -1.64 8.09
C PRO A 64 -15.30 -0.13 8.19
N HIS A 65 -15.51 0.52 7.05
CA HIS A 65 -16.05 1.88 7.00
C HIS A 65 -17.11 1.96 5.89
N THR A 66 -18.05 2.88 6.05
CA THR A 66 -19.13 3.12 5.09
C THR A 66 -19.41 4.62 5.01
N TRP A 67 -20.24 5.01 4.05
CA TRP A 67 -20.73 6.37 3.89
C TRP A 67 -22.24 6.39 3.63
N ASP A 68 -22.86 7.55 3.86
CA ASP A 68 -24.25 7.77 3.48
C ASP A 68 -24.39 7.78 1.96
N ARG A 69 -25.36 7.03 1.44
CA ARG A 69 -25.60 6.93 -0.01
C ARG A 69 -25.97 8.29 -0.60
N SER A 70 -25.34 8.65 -1.71
CA SER A 70 -25.67 9.82 -2.50
C SER A 70 -26.28 9.42 -3.84
N PRO A 71 -27.37 10.06 -4.29
CA PRO A 71 -28.00 9.73 -5.57
C PRO A 71 -27.17 10.18 -6.79
N THR A 72 -26.09 10.94 -6.58
CA THR A 72 -25.33 11.59 -7.66
C THR A 72 -23.83 11.40 -7.56
N ALA A 73 -23.32 10.76 -6.50
CA ALA A 73 -21.89 10.55 -6.29
C ALA A 73 -21.61 9.23 -5.59
N THR A 74 -20.49 8.60 -5.95
CA THR A 74 -19.97 7.40 -5.30
C THR A 74 -18.43 7.41 -5.37
N LEU A 75 -17.79 6.46 -4.70
CA LEU A 75 -16.33 6.29 -4.63
C LEU A 75 -15.93 4.94 -5.25
N LEU A 76 -14.69 4.84 -5.74
CA LEU A 76 -14.11 3.60 -6.25
C LEU A 76 -12.61 3.55 -5.96
N GLY A 77 -12.03 2.35 -5.98
CA GLY A 77 -10.59 2.14 -5.78
C GLY A 77 -10.08 2.71 -4.45
N ASP A 78 -8.89 3.32 -4.45
CA ASP A 78 -8.27 3.87 -3.23
C ASP A 78 -9.12 4.93 -2.52
N ALA A 79 -9.97 5.66 -3.26
CA ALA A 79 -10.89 6.62 -2.65
C ALA A 79 -11.98 5.93 -1.81
N ALA A 80 -12.37 4.71 -2.18
CA ALA A 80 -13.36 3.90 -1.48
C ALA A 80 -12.73 2.99 -0.42
N TYR A 81 -11.52 2.48 -0.63
CA TYR A 81 -10.94 1.43 0.22
C TYR A 81 -9.41 1.36 0.17
N LEU A 82 -8.67 2.48 0.27
CA LEU A 82 -7.19 2.45 0.32
C LEU A 82 -6.66 1.40 1.29
N MET A 83 -5.76 0.55 0.80
CA MET A 83 -5.16 -0.58 1.50
C MET A 83 -3.65 -0.64 1.28
N PRO A 84 -2.91 -1.41 2.11
CA PRO A 84 -1.49 -1.66 1.86
C PRO A 84 -1.24 -2.25 0.45
N PRO A 85 -0.12 -1.91 -0.21
CA PRO A 85 0.13 -2.19 -1.63
C PRO A 85 0.54 -3.65 -1.89
N LEU A 86 -0.36 -4.58 -1.60
CA LEU A 86 -0.18 -6.02 -1.71
C LEU A 86 -0.47 -6.60 -3.09
N GLY A 87 -0.41 -5.76 -4.12
CA GLY A 87 -0.65 -6.16 -5.53
C GLY A 87 -2.11 -6.34 -5.92
N VAL A 88 -3.07 -6.12 -5.02
CA VAL A 88 -4.51 -6.28 -5.31
C VAL A 88 -5.23 -4.97 -5.66
N GLY A 89 -4.79 -3.83 -5.11
CA GLY A 89 -5.54 -2.57 -5.16
C GLY A 89 -5.95 -2.09 -6.56
N VAL A 90 -5.00 -2.04 -7.50
CA VAL A 90 -5.27 -1.58 -8.88
C VAL A 90 -6.24 -2.52 -9.61
N ASN A 91 -6.11 -3.83 -9.43
CA ASN A 91 -7.01 -4.79 -10.06
C ASN A 91 -8.45 -4.60 -9.57
N MET A 92 -8.64 -4.31 -8.29
CA MET A 92 -9.96 -4.03 -7.74
C MET A 92 -10.50 -2.68 -8.20
N ALA A 93 -9.67 -1.64 -8.26
CA ALA A 93 -10.08 -0.34 -8.79
C ALA A 93 -10.53 -0.45 -10.27
N MET A 94 -9.88 -1.30 -11.07
CA MET A 94 -10.30 -1.57 -12.44
C MET A 94 -11.62 -2.35 -12.50
N LEU A 95 -11.82 -3.32 -11.60
CA LEU A 95 -13.08 -4.05 -11.48
C LEU A 95 -14.23 -3.10 -11.09
N ASP A 96 -14.01 -2.21 -10.13
CA ASP A 96 -15.01 -1.20 -9.74
C ASP A 96 -15.37 -0.29 -10.91
N ALA A 97 -14.37 0.18 -11.67
CA ALA A 97 -14.61 1.03 -12.83
C ALA A 97 -15.47 0.30 -13.88
N SER A 98 -15.24 -1.00 -14.09
CA SER A 98 -16.05 -1.84 -14.98
C SER A 98 -17.48 -2.01 -14.45
N ASP A 99 -17.63 -2.37 -13.17
CA ASP A 99 -18.92 -2.59 -12.52
C ASP A 99 -19.77 -1.30 -12.54
N LEU A 100 -19.17 -0.15 -12.20
CA LEU A 100 -19.83 1.14 -12.23
C LEU A 100 -20.21 1.56 -13.66
N ALA A 101 -19.33 1.38 -14.64
CA ALA A 101 -19.63 1.70 -16.03
C ALA A 101 -20.79 0.85 -16.57
N LEU A 102 -20.82 -0.44 -16.24
CA LEU A 102 -21.93 -1.34 -16.59
C LEU A 102 -23.23 -0.94 -15.90
N ALA A 103 -23.19 -0.59 -14.62
CA ALA A 103 -24.37 -0.11 -13.90
C ALA A 103 -24.93 1.17 -14.55
N ILE A 104 -24.08 2.14 -14.87
CA ILE A 104 -24.46 3.39 -15.54
C ILE A 104 -25.09 3.10 -16.91
N ALA A 105 -24.53 2.17 -17.69
CA ALA A 105 -25.03 1.86 -19.03
C ALA A 105 -26.40 1.15 -19.02
N ASN A 106 -26.76 0.47 -17.93
CA ASN A 106 -27.95 -0.39 -17.85
C ASN A 106 -29.07 0.16 -16.94
N SER A 107 -28.85 1.28 -16.26
CA SER A 107 -29.83 1.90 -15.37
C SER A 107 -30.50 3.12 -15.99
N ALA A 108 -31.74 3.41 -15.56
CA ALA A 108 -32.48 4.58 -16.04
C ALA A 108 -32.02 5.89 -15.36
N THR A 109 -31.44 5.79 -14.17
CA THR A 109 -30.98 6.95 -13.39
C THR A 109 -29.61 6.71 -12.75
N ALA A 110 -28.88 7.80 -12.47
CA ALA A 110 -27.61 7.73 -11.75
C ALA A 110 -27.76 7.13 -10.34
N ALA A 111 -28.85 7.44 -9.65
CA ALA A 111 -29.13 6.91 -8.32
C ALA A 111 -29.28 5.38 -8.31
N GLU A 112 -29.96 4.84 -9.31
CA GLU A 112 -30.09 3.39 -9.51
C GLU A 112 -28.73 2.75 -9.83
N ALA A 113 -27.97 3.32 -10.76
CA ALA A 113 -26.65 2.82 -11.13
C ALA A 113 -25.68 2.79 -9.93
N ILE A 114 -25.64 3.88 -9.15
CA ILE A 114 -24.81 3.98 -7.95
C ILE A 114 -25.23 2.94 -6.91
N GLY A 115 -26.53 2.77 -6.68
CA GLY A 115 -27.04 1.78 -5.74
C GLY A 115 -26.60 0.36 -6.12
N LEU A 116 -26.77 -0.03 -7.39
CA LEU A 116 -26.36 -1.35 -7.90
C LEU A 116 -24.85 -1.57 -7.78
N TYR A 117 -24.06 -0.55 -8.10
CA TYR A 117 -22.61 -0.62 -7.98
C TYR A 117 -22.15 -0.75 -6.52
N GLU A 118 -22.67 0.06 -5.61
CA GLU A 118 -22.27 0.02 -4.20
C GLU A 118 -22.69 -1.29 -3.52
N GLU A 119 -23.81 -1.91 -3.93
CA GLU A 119 -24.27 -3.20 -3.42
C GLU A 119 -23.28 -4.35 -3.72
N SER A 120 -22.60 -4.31 -4.87
CA SER A 120 -21.59 -5.32 -5.21
C SER A 120 -20.19 -4.96 -4.68
N MET A 121 -19.81 -3.68 -4.74
CA MET A 121 -18.47 -3.22 -4.39
C MET A 121 -18.22 -3.22 -2.88
N MET A 122 -19.21 -2.85 -2.05
CA MET A 122 -19.04 -2.71 -0.60
C MET A 122 -18.62 -4.00 0.11
N PRO A 123 -19.32 -5.14 -0.06
CA PRO A 123 -18.92 -6.37 0.61
C PRO A 123 -17.53 -6.84 0.17
N ARG A 124 -17.25 -6.76 -1.14
CA ARG A 124 -15.96 -7.13 -1.73
C ARG A 124 -14.82 -6.31 -1.15
N SER A 125 -14.97 -4.98 -1.13
CA SER A 125 -13.92 -4.09 -0.64
C SER A 125 -13.63 -4.27 0.85
N ILE A 126 -14.67 -4.44 1.68
CA ILE A 126 -14.53 -4.70 3.12
C ILE A 126 -13.83 -6.05 3.37
N GLU A 127 -14.15 -7.08 2.60
CA GLU A 127 -13.51 -8.39 2.70
C GLU A 127 -12.00 -8.29 2.45
N TYR A 128 -11.60 -7.71 1.32
CA TYR A 128 -10.17 -7.52 1.01
C TYR A 128 -9.48 -6.59 2.02
N ALA A 129 -10.12 -5.49 2.44
CA ALA A 129 -9.53 -4.59 3.44
C ALA A 129 -9.34 -5.24 4.80
N SER A 130 -10.27 -6.11 5.21
CA SER A 130 -10.14 -6.87 6.46
C SER A 130 -9.01 -7.91 6.36
N LEU A 131 -8.88 -8.58 5.21
CA LEU A 131 -7.79 -9.53 4.95
C LEU A 131 -6.41 -8.86 4.91
N LEU A 132 -6.33 -7.56 4.65
CA LEU A 132 -5.04 -6.84 4.59
C LEU A 132 -4.77 -5.99 5.82
N GLN A 133 -5.75 -5.81 6.70
CA GLN A 133 -5.59 -5.08 7.94
C GLN A 133 -4.60 -5.81 8.85
N GLY A 134 -3.52 -5.15 9.26
CA GLY A 134 -2.46 -5.75 10.09
C GLY A 134 -1.45 -6.62 9.32
N HIS A 135 -1.84 -7.20 8.19
CA HIS A 135 -1.02 -8.15 7.42
C HIS A 135 0.14 -7.49 6.63
N ALA A 136 0.23 -6.16 6.63
CA ALA A 136 1.45 -5.48 6.18
C ALA A 136 2.67 -5.82 7.07
N GLY A 137 2.43 -6.09 8.36
CA GLY A 137 3.45 -6.67 9.25
C GLY A 137 3.80 -8.10 8.85
N ASP A 138 2.77 -8.91 8.55
CA ASP A 138 2.96 -10.32 8.15
C ASP A 138 3.82 -10.47 6.89
N LEU A 139 3.80 -9.51 5.94
CA LEU A 139 4.71 -9.51 4.79
C LEU A 139 6.20 -9.41 5.19
N LEU A 140 6.47 -8.65 6.24
CA LEU A 140 7.82 -8.46 6.77
C LEU A 140 8.23 -9.62 7.68
N ASP A 141 7.25 -10.24 8.34
CA ASP A 141 7.46 -11.41 9.22
C ASP A 141 7.53 -12.75 8.45
N ALA A 142 6.92 -12.87 7.27
CA ALA A 142 6.80 -14.13 6.53
C ALA A 142 8.10 -14.63 5.85
N MET A 143 9.26 -14.03 6.10
CA MET A 143 10.52 -14.47 5.48
C MET A 143 11.72 -14.42 6.42
N VAL A 144 11.78 -15.36 7.36
CA VAL A 144 13.06 -16.02 7.67
C VAL A 144 12.81 -17.53 7.66
N PRO A 145 13.06 -18.24 6.54
CA PRO A 145 13.30 -19.67 6.62
C PRO A 145 14.47 -19.87 7.59
N GLU A 146 14.32 -20.73 8.60
CA GLU A 146 15.46 -21.25 9.33
C GLU A 146 16.36 -21.95 8.32
N PHE A 147 17.45 -21.29 7.91
CA PHE A 147 18.51 -21.97 7.20
C PHE A 147 19.20 -22.85 8.23
N ASP A 148 18.80 -24.12 8.26
CA ASP A 148 19.47 -25.16 9.02
C ASP A 148 20.96 -25.08 8.69
N THR A 149 21.79 -24.73 9.68
CA THR A 149 23.24 -24.73 9.52
C THR A 149 23.67 -26.19 9.45
N ALA A 150 23.79 -26.71 8.24
CA ALA A 150 24.41 -28.01 8.03
C ALA A 150 25.88 -27.94 8.45
N ASP A 151 26.19 -28.66 9.54
CA ASP A 151 27.54 -28.95 10.05
C ASP A 151 28.44 -29.65 9.02
#